data_AF-B0WJ97-F1
#
_entry.id   AF-B0WJ97-F1
#
_cell.length_a   1.000
_cell.length_b   1.000
_cell.length_c   1.000
_cell.angle_alpha   90.00
_cell.angle_beta   90.00
_cell.angle_gamma   90.00
#
_symmetry.space_group_name_H-M   'P 1'
#
loop_
_entity.id
_entity.type
_entity.pdbx_description
1 polymer ?
#
loop_
_entity_poly.entity_id
_entity_poly.type
_entity_poly.pdbx_seq_one_letter_code
_entity_poly.pdbx_strand_id
1 'polypeptide(L)'
;MFKNGRGRNAPPTQGARIVIVIVSHKSKRSRGNFSDFVLLNNLPNTYAYTKALTEDLVNGFRDRLPVAIARPTVVIAAWREPIPGWIEGTHGPTGLMIGGGRGVIRTMHCNPEYDSGLMPVDVTMNGVIILGAERINTGFQQNTLFCNIASGNVNPITWGDALEAGRKKLYDNPLCFSLWYPDGSIKSNYLYHMLCVVLFHYLPAYLIDFLLIILRRKPFLLNNLPNTYAYTKALTEDLVNGFRDRLPVAIARPTVVIAAWREPIPGWIEGTHGPTGLMIGGGRGVIRTMHCNPEYDSGLMPVDVTMNGVIILGAERINTGFQQNALFCNIASGNVNPITWGDALEAGRKKLYDNPLCFSLWYPDGSIKSNYLYHMLCVVLFHYLPAYLIDFLLIILRRKPFMIKIQKKISQGLNVLQYYTTKQWVFNNDRMCAMYGRLSEKDRQTFFFDMSALDWPSYFRDYILGVRQYVLKEPPATLPKARRLLRKLYIMDKLVQAAIYALILWLVWSYWDVVIGSIQFVLDSSVDGVRKTFARGTRA
;
A
#
# COMPACT_ATOMS: atom_id res chain seq x y z
N MET A 1 0.61 -24.28 17.53
CA MET A 1 -0.77 -24.79 17.50
C MET A 1 -0.82 -26.21 16.94
N PHE A 2 0.16 -27.04 17.32
CA PHE A 2 0.24 -28.44 16.93
C PHE A 2 -0.02 -29.23 18.21
N LYS A 3 -1.27 -29.61 18.44
CA LYS A 3 -1.60 -30.53 19.54
C LYS A 3 -1.33 -31.95 19.06
N ASN A 4 -0.58 -32.67 19.89
CA ASN A 4 -0.35 -34.10 19.85
C ASN A 4 -1.60 -34.89 19.44
N GLY A 5 -1.46 -35.65 18.36
CA GLY A 5 -2.45 -36.59 17.88
C GLY A 5 -1.73 -37.60 16.98
N ARG A 6 -1.47 -38.78 17.56
CA ARG A 6 -1.12 -40.07 16.94
C ARG A 6 -1.08 -40.07 15.40
N GLY A 7 0.03 -40.55 14.84
CA GLY A 7 0.23 -40.78 13.42
C GLY A 7 -1.04 -41.21 12.70
N ARG A 8 -1.66 -40.24 12.02
CA ARG A 8 -2.63 -40.49 10.96
C ARG A 8 -1.99 -39.93 9.71
N ASN A 9 -1.58 -40.83 8.82
CA ASN A 9 -1.34 -40.51 7.42
C ASN A 9 -2.52 -39.65 6.95
N ALA A 10 -2.28 -38.36 6.73
CA ALA A 10 -3.28 -37.50 6.11
C ALA A 10 -3.54 -38.07 4.70
N PRO A 11 -4.78 -38.45 4.36
CA PRO A 11 -5.05 -39.03 3.05
C PRO A 11 -4.77 -37.99 1.95
N PRO A 12 -4.31 -38.41 0.78
CA PRO A 12 -4.00 -37.51 -0.32
C PRO A 12 -5.27 -36.79 -0.80
N THR A 13 -5.29 -35.47 -0.61
CA THR A 13 -5.86 -34.41 -1.48
C THR A 13 -7.08 -34.70 -2.38
N GLN A 14 -8.06 -35.53 -1.98
CA GLN A 14 -9.31 -35.63 -2.74
C GLN A 14 -10.13 -34.32 -2.74
N GLY A 15 -9.99 -33.48 -1.72
CA GLY A 15 -10.70 -32.19 -1.64
C GLY A 15 -10.20 -31.12 -2.63
N ALA A 16 -8.93 -31.17 -3.05
CA ALA A 16 -8.34 -30.16 -3.95
C ALA A 16 -8.81 -30.33 -5.40
N ARG A 17 -8.93 -31.59 -5.87
CA ARG A 17 -9.48 -31.92 -7.19
C ARG A 17 -10.92 -31.43 -7.38
N ILE A 18 -11.75 -31.49 -6.34
CA ILE A 18 -13.15 -31.03 -6.39
C ILE A 18 -13.20 -29.51 -6.68
N VAL A 19 -12.30 -28.71 -6.09
CA VAL A 19 -12.30 -27.26 -6.28
C VAL A 19 -11.72 -26.87 -7.65
N ILE A 20 -10.65 -27.53 -8.12
CA ILE A 20 -10.07 -27.27 -9.45
C ILE A 20 -11.09 -27.62 -10.55
N VAL A 21 -11.82 -28.73 -10.42
CA VAL A 21 -12.89 -29.12 -11.37
C VAL A 21 -14.10 -28.17 -11.26
N ILE A 22 -14.48 -27.70 -10.07
CA ILE A 22 -15.58 -26.73 -9.93
C ILE A 22 -15.20 -25.36 -10.51
N VAL A 23 -13.94 -24.92 -10.38
CA VAL A 23 -13.45 -23.66 -10.94
C VAL A 23 -13.25 -23.74 -12.46
N SER A 24 -12.88 -24.91 -13.00
CA SER A 24 -12.69 -25.12 -14.45
C SER A 24 -13.98 -25.45 -15.21
N HIS A 25 -15.04 -25.94 -14.55
CA HIS A 25 -16.25 -26.46 -15.23
C HIS A 25 -17.60 -25.88 -14.81
N LYS A 26 -17.70 -24.74 -14.11
CA LYS A 26 -19.02 -24.10 -13.88
C LYS A 26 -19.15 -22.66 -14.36
N SER A 27 -20.25 -22.44 -15.09
CA SER A 27 -20.70 -21.14 -15.59
C SER A 27 -20.83 -20.13 -14.45
N LYS A 28 -20.65 -18.85 -14.81
CA LYS A 28 -20.59 -17.66 -13.93
C LYS A 28 -21.74 -17.49 -12.92
N ARG A 29 -22.77 -18.33 -12.94
CA ARG A 29 -24.01 -18.20 -12.13
C ARG A 29 -23.96 -18.86 -10.75
N SER A 30 -22.92 -19.64 -10.41
CA SER A 30 -22.86 -20.41 -9.15
C SER A 30 -21.79 -19.97 -8.13
N ARG A 31 -21.24 -18.75 -8.25
CA ARG A 31 -20.23 -18.18 -7.31
C ARG A 31 -20.81 -17.70 -5.96
N GLY A 32 -22.00 -18.17 -5.57
CA GLY A 32 -22.64 -17.81 -4.31
C GLY A 32 -22.08 -18.63 -3.15
N ASN A 33 -21.51 -17.95 -2.15
CA ASN A 33 -21.13 -18.49 -0.83
C ASN A 33 -20.01 -19.55 -0.79
N PHE A 34 -18.81 -19.23 -1.28
CA PHE A 34 -17.61 -19.85 -0.71
C PHE A 34 -17.24 -19.08 0.57
N SER A 35 -17.65 -19.59 1.72
CA SER A 35 -17.11 -19.09 3.00
C SER A 35 -15.60 -19.41 3.06
N ASP A 36 -14.82 -18.54 3.70
CA ASP A 36 -13.38 -18.76 3.93
C ASP A 36 -13.08 -20.16 4.51
N PHE A 37 -14.02 -20.72 5.27
CA PHE A 37 -13.96 -22.07 5.85
C PHE A 37 -14.04 -23.20 4.81
N VAL A 38 -14.88 -23.06 3.77
CA VAL A 38 -15.03 -24.08 2.71
C VAL A 38 -13.80 -24.10 1.79
N LEU A 39 -13.20 -22.92 1.54
CA LEU A 39 -11.99 -22.82 0.73
C LEU A 39 -10.77 -23.37 1.48
N LEU A 40 -10.58 -23.01 2.74
CA LEU A 40 -9.36 -23.40 3.46
C LEU A 40 -9.27 -24.91 3.75
N ASN A 41 -10.37 -25.67 3.68
CA ASN A 41 -10.38 -27.14 3.82
C ASN A 41 -9.48 -27.66 4.96
N ASN A 42 -9.71 -27.17 6.18
CA ASN A 42 -8.94 -27.45 7.41
C ASN A 42 -7.48 -26.95 7.44
N LEU A 43 -7.01 -26.21 6.43
CA LEU A 43 -5.68 -25.59 6.44
C LEU A 43 -5.68 -24.30 7.28
N PRO A 44 -4.56 -24.01 7.98
CA PRO A 44 -4.53 -22.97 9.02
C PRO A 44 -4.62 -21.54 8.49
N ASN A 45 -4.26 -21.31 7.23
CA ASN A 45 -4.29 -19.98 6.61
C ASN A 45 -4.27 -20.08 5.08
N THR A 46 -4.47 -18.94 4.41
CA THR A 46 -4.49 -18.84 2.95
C THR A 46 -3.16 -19.21 2.30
N TYR A 47 -2.04 -18.99 2.98
CA TYR A 47 -0.72 -19.39 2.49
C TYR A 47 -0.59 -20.92 2.42
N ALA A 48 -0.95 -21.63 3.49
CA ALA A 48 -0.95 -23.09 3.51
C ALA A 48 -1.89 -23.66 2.45
N TYR A 49 -3.05 -23.02 2.25
CA TYR A 49 -3.97 -23.37 1.17
C TYR A 49 -3.38 -23.20 -0.23
N THR A 50 -2.78 -22.06 -0.54
CA THR A 50 -2.18 -21.83 -1.87
C THR A 50 -1.01 -22.75 -2.13
N LYS A 51 -0.20 -23.07 -1.11
CA LYS A 51 0.89 -24.05 -1.23
C LYS A 51 0.35 -25.47 -1.45
N ALA A 52 -0.66 -25.91 -0.71
CA ALA A 52 -1.29 -27.21 -0.93
C ALA A 52 -1.92 -27.33 -2.34
N LEU A 53 -2.56 -26.27 -2.84
CA LEU A 53 -3.10 -26.24 -4.20
C LEU A 53 -1.98 -26.29 -5.26
N THR A 54 -0.85 -25.61 -4.99
CA THR A 54 0.32 -25.67 -5.87
C THR A 54 0.90 -27.08 -5.91
N GLU A 55 1.01 -27.75 -4.76
CA GLU A 55 1.48 -29.13 -4.70
C GLU A 55 0.59 -30.08 -5.50
N ASP A 56 -0.74 -29.97 -5.39
CA ASP A 56 -1.69 -30.79 -6.16
C ASP A 56 -1.59 -30.52 -7.67
N LEU A 57 -1.45 -29.24 -8.06
CA LEU A 57 -1.26 -28.83 -9.45
C LEU A 57 0.03 -29.41 -10.03
N VAL A 58 1.16 -29.27 -9.31
CA VAL A 58 2.47 -29.77 -9.74
C VAL A 58 2.47 -31.30 -9.79
N ASN A 59 1.84 -31.96 -8.80
CA ASN A 59 1.62 -33.40 -8.82
C ASN A 59 0.77 -33.86 -10.01
N GLY A 60 -0.13 -33.02 -10.54
CA GLY A 60 -0.87 -33.29 -11.78
C GLY A 60 0.01 -33.43 -13.02
N PHE A 61 1.25 -32.92 -13.00
CA PHE A 61 2.21 -33.06 -14.09
C PHE A 61 3.13 -34.28 -13.94
N ARG A 62 2.97 -35.10 -12.89
CA ARG A 62 3.84 -36.27 -12.62
C ARG A 62 3.92 -37.28 -13.76
N ASP A 63 2.89 -37.38 -14.59
CA ASP A 63 2.86 -38.29 -15.74
C ASP A 63 3.65 -37.74 -16.94
N ARG A 64 4.03 -36.45 -16.90
CA ARG A 64 4.73 -35.73 -17.99
C ARG A 64 6.11 -35.24 -17.59
N LEU A 65 6.37 -35.05 -16.30
CA LEU A 65 7.62 -34.54 -15.75
C LEU A 65 8.03 -35.35 -14.52
N PRO A 66 9.34 -35.54 -14.26
CA PRO A 66 9.81 -36.11 -13.01
C PRO A 66 9.58 -35.10 -11.87
N VAL A 67 8.50 -35.29 -11.12
CA VAL A 67 8.07 -34.34 -10.08
C VAL A 67 8.53 -34.77 -8.68
N ALA A 68 9.17 -33.84 -7.97
CA ALA A 68 9.40 -33.93 -6.53
C ALA A 68 8.99 -32.62 -5.84
N ILE A 69 8.50 -32.74 -4.61
CA ILE A 69 7.95 -31.65 -3.81
C ILE A 69 8.67 -31.61 -2.47
N ALA A 70 9.42 -30.54 -2.24
CA ALA A 70 10.06 -30.25 -0.96
C ALA A 70 9.15 -29.38 -0.09
N ARG A 71 9.00 -29.76 1.18
CA ARG A 71 8.21 -29.06 2.20
C ARG A 71 9.14 -28.61 3.34
N PRO A 72 9.79 -27.46 3.21
CA PRO A 72 10.63 -26.93 4.27
C PRO A 72 9.79 -26.41 5.44
N THR A 73 10.35 -26.47 6.65
CA THR A 73 9.83 -25.76 7.81
C THR A 73 10.26 -24.29 7.79
N VAL A 74 10.30 -23.62 8.94
CA VAL A 74 10.58 -22.18 9.01
C VAL A 74 12.05 -21.94 8.69
N VAL A 75 12.33 -21.43 7.50
CA VAL A 75 13.70 -21.19 7.04
C VAL A 75 14.29 -19.95 7.72
N ILE A 76 15.52 -20.09 8.23
CA ILE A 76 16.31 -19.02 8.87
C ILE A 76 17.65 -18.82 8.16
N ALA A 77 18.49 -17.94 8.72
CA ALA A 77 19.80 -17.59 8.20
C ALA A 77 20.68 -18.83 7.96
N ALA A 78 21.61 -18.69 7.01
CA ALA A 78 22.57 -19.73 6.66
C ALA A 78 23.40 -20.16 7.87
N TRP A 79 23.59 -21.47 8.05
CA TRP A 79 24.49 -21.97 9.06
C TRP A 79 25.96 -21.91 8.60
N ARG A 80 26.22 -22.24 7.33
CA ARG A 80 27.56 -22.33 6.75
C ARG A 80 27.70 -21.58 5.43
N GLU A 81 26.84 -21.86 4.44
CA GLU A 81 27.00 -21.35 3.07
C GLU A 81 25.84 -20.42 2.66
N PRO A 82 26.07 -19.38 1.83
CA PRO A 82 27.35 -18.95 1.27
C PRO A 82 28.26 -18.26 2.31
N ILE A 83 27.68 -17.69 3.37
CA ILE A 83 28.39 -17.10 4.51
C ILE A 83 27.56 -17.40 5.77
N PRO A 84 28.18 -17.80 6.90
CA PRO A 84 27.45 -18.01 8.15
C PRO A 84 26.66 -16.76 8.57
N GLY A 85 25.38 -16.95 8.91
CA GLY A 85 24.47 -15.85 9.28
C GLY A 85 23.90 -15.07 8.10
N TRP A 86 24.22 -15.44 6.84
CA TRP A 86 23.63 -14.79 5.67
C TRP A 86 22.11 -14.95 5.66
N ILE A 87 21.41 -13.83 5.42
CA ILE A 87 19.96 -13.79 5.30
C ILE A 87 19.51 -12.65 4.40
N GLU A 88 18.43 -12.88 3.65
CA GLU A 88 17.80 -11.86 2.83
C GLU A 88 16.51 -11.35 3.48
N GLY A 89 16.48 -10.04 3.77
CA GLY A 89 15.30 -9.36 4.28
C GLY A 89 15.02 -9.56 5.78
N THR A 90 13.87 -9.02 6.22
CA THR A 90 13.45 -8.99 7.63
C THR A 90 12.16 -9.77 7.87
N HIS A 91 11.85 -10.73 7.01
CA HIS A 91 10.61 -11.49 7.06
C HIS A 91 10.66 -12.59 8.13
N GLY A 92 9.50 -12.95 8.66
CA GLY A 92 9.36 -14.11 9.57
C GLY A 92 10.15 -13.97 10.89
N PRO A 93 10.84 -15.03 11.34
CA PRO A 93 11.61 -15.03 12.58
C PRO A 93 12.70 -13.96 12.65
N THR A 94 13.28 -13.58 11.52
CA THR A 94 14.31 -12.53 11.44
C THR A 94 13.78 -11.19 11.88
N GLY A 95 12.57 -10.83 11.43
CA GLY A 95 11.89 -9.60 11.86
C GLY A 95 11.54 -9.63 13.35
N LEU A 96 11.18 -10.81 13.88
CA LEU A 96 10.95 -10.99 15.31
C LEU A 96 12.23 -10.81 16.14
N MET A 97 13.35 -11.38 15.69
CA MET A 97 14.66 -11.22 16.34
C MET A 97 15.15 -9.78 16.30
N ILE A 98 15.04 -9.09 15.15
CA ILE A 98 15.41 -7.67 15.05
C ILE A 98 14.49 -6.80 15.90
N GLY A 99 13.19 -7.03 15.84
CA GLY A 99 12.20 -6.27 16.59
C GLY A 99 12.34 -6.47 18.10
N GLY A 100 12.52 -7.72 18.55
CA GLY A 100 12.80 -8.04 19.95
C GLY A 100 14.15 -7.51 20.39
N GLY A 101 15.16 -7.63 19.52
CA GLY A 101 16.51 -7.20 19.83
C GLY A 101 16.71 -5.68 19.90
N ARG A 102 15.86 -4.92 19.21
CA ARG A 102 15.76 -3.46 19.37
C ARG A 102 14.83 -3.03 20.51
N GLY A 103 14.22 -3.98 21.23
CA GLY A 103 13.25 -3.72 22.29
C GLY A 103 11.88 -3.22 21.81
N VAL A 104 11.61 -3.26 20.50
CA VAL A 104 10.31 -2.86 19.92
C VAL A 104 9.26 -3.95 20.17
N ILE A 105 9.64 -5.22 20.03
CA ILE A 105 8.74 -6.37 20.29
C ILE A 105 9.04 -6.92 21.69
N ARG A 106 8.19 -6.58 22.67
CA ARG A 106 8.35 -6.97 24.07
C ARG A 106 7.48 -8.15 24.50
N THR A 107 6.51 -8.54 23.66
CA THR A 107 5.67 -9.70 23.93
C THR A 107 5.26 -10.40 22.63
N MET A 108 5.22 -11.73 22.66
CA MET A 108 4.75 -12.57 21.54
C MET A 108 3.79 -13.65 22.04
N HIS A 109 2.69 -13.88 21.31
CA HIS A 109 1.76 -14.98 21.62
C HIS A 109 2.21 -16.28 20.96
N CYS A 110 2.83 -17.16 21.73
CA CYS A 110 3.09 -18.56 21.33
C CYS A 110 3.29 -19.46 22.56
N ASN A 111 3.28 -20.78 22.38
CA ASN A 111 3.67 -21.69 23.46
C ASN A 111 5.20 -21.86 23.40
N PRO A 112 5.95 -21.50 24.46
CA PRO A 112 7.40 -21.61 24.46
C PRO A 112 7.90 -23.05 24.33
N GLU A 113 7.11 -24.05 24.73
CA GLU A 113 7.50 -25.48 24.69
C GLU A 113 7.32 -26.12 23.30
N TYR A 114 6.67 -25.41 22.37
CA TYR A 114 6.48 -25.96 21.03
C TYR A 114 7.76 -25.84 20.21
N ASP A 115 8.03 -26.90 19.43
CA ASP A 115 9.07 -26.88 18.42
C ASP A 115 8.84 -25.70 17.46
N SER A 116 9.90 -24.93 17.28
CA SER A 116 9.93 -23.77 16.40
C SER A 116 10.09 -24.16 14.94
N GLY A 117 10.60 -25.36 14.65
CA GLY A 117 10.84 -25.86 13.30
C GLY A 117 11.81 -24.98 12.50
N LEU A 118 12.75 -24.31 13.18
CA LEU A 118 13.73 -23.44 12.52
C LEU A 118 14.74 -24.30 11.74
N MET A 119 14.91 -23.99 10.47
CA MET A 119 15.80 -24.72 9.57
C MET A 119 16.73 -23.75 8.83
N PRO A 120 18.06 -23.91 8.93
CA PRO A 120 18.99 -23.08 8.16
C PRO A 120 18.75 -23.18 6.64
N VAL A 121 18.86 -22.07 5.92
CA VAL A 121 18.57 -22.02 4.48
C VAL A 121 19.49 -22.90 3.66
N ASP A 122 20.76 -23.00 4.03
CA ASP A 122 21.76 -23.84 3.36
C ASP A 122 21.46 -25.33 3.50
N VAL A 123 21.10 -25.77 4.71
CA VAL A 123 20.66 -27.16 4.93
C VAL A 123 19.35 -27.44 4.19
N THR A 124 18.46 -26.44 4.13
CA THR A 124 17.20 -26.54 3.37
C THR A 124 17.47 -26.73 1.88
N MET A 125 18.35 -25.92 1.29
CA MET A 125 18.70 -25.99 -0.13
C MET A 125 19.43 -27.28 -0.47
N ASN A 126 20.33 -27.76 0.40
CA ASN A 126 20.96 -29.07 0.23
C ASN A 126 19.91 -30.19 0.20
N GLY A 127 18.89 -30.13 1.07
CA GLY A 127 17.76 -31.08 1.03
C GLY A 127 16.97 -31.03 -0.28
N VAL A 128 16.76 -29.83 -0.85
CA VAL A 128 16.12 -29.67 -2.16
C VAL A 128 16.97 -30.26 -3.29
N ILE A 129 18.29 -30.02 -3.27
CA ILE A 129 19.23 -30.56 -4.26
C ILE A 129 19.26 -32.10 -4.20
N ILE A 130 19.35 -32.67 -3.00
CA ILE A 130 19.30 -34.12 -2.78
C ILE A 130 17.99 -34.70 -3.32
N LEU A 131 16.86 -34.05 -3.03
CA LEU A 131 15.55 -34.48 -3.53
C LEU A 131 15.49 -34.43 -5.07
N GLY A 132 16.06 -33.40 -5.68
CA GLY A 132 16.18 -33.28 -7.14
C GLY A 132 17.00 -34.41 -7.74
N ALA A 133 18.19 -34.70 -7.17
CA ALA A 133 19.06 -35.78 -7.59
C ALA A 133 18.38 -37.16 -7.45
N GLU A 134 17.72 -37.41 -6.33
CA GLU A 134 16.95 -38.64 -6.10
C GLU A 134 15.82 -38.78 -7.12
N ARG A 135 15.16 -37.68 -7.48
CA ARG A 135 14.10 -37.71 -8.50
C ARG A 135 14.63 -38.01 -9.90
N ILE A 136 15.82 -37.51 -10.25
CA ILE A 136 16.50 -37.84 -11.50
C ILE A 136 16.82 -39.34 -11.54
N ASN A 137 17.38 -39.88 -10.45
CA ASN A 137 17.77 -41.30 -10.35
C ASN A 137 16.55 -42.25 -10.41
N THR A 138 15.42 -41.87 -9.82
CA THR A 138 14.20 -42.68 -9.79
C THR A 138 13.33 -42.56 -11.05
N GLY A 139 13.64 -41.63 -11.96
CA GLY A 139 12.99 -41.48 -13.26
C GLY A 139 11.49 -41.14 -13.18
N PHE A 140 10.70 -41.65 -14.13
CA PHE A 140 9.25 -41.40 -14.22
C PHE A 140 8.37 -42.35 -13.39
N GLN A 141 8.94 -43.22 -12.55
CA GLN A 141 8.14 -44.21 -11.81
C GLN A 141 7.22 -43.57 -10.75
N GLN A 142 6.10 -44.25 -10.50
CA GLN A 142 4.72 -43.72 -10.57
C GLN A 142 4.16 -42.89 -9.39
N ASN A 143 4.98 -42.34 -8.50
CA ASN A 143 4.49 -41.42 -7.46
C ASN A 143 5.39 -40.21 -7.28
N THR A 144 4.77 -39.06 -7.02
CA THR A 144 5.50 -37.82 -6.66
C THR A 144 6.24 -38.03 -5.34
N LEU A 145 7.52 -37.66 -5.31
CA LEU A 145 8.30 -37.69 -4.09
C LEU A 145 7.95 -36.48 -3.24
N PHE A 146 7.37 -36.71 -2.05
CA PHE A 146 7.12 -35.67 -1.05
C PHE A 146 8.17 -35.77 0.05
N CYS A 147 8.94 -34.71 0.26
CA CYS A 147 9.97 -34.67 1.29
C CYS A 147 9.74 -33.51 2.25
N ASN A 148 9.61 -33.79 3.55
CA ASN A 148 9.58 -32.77 4.59
C ASN A 148 11.02 -32.44 5.00
N ILE A 149 11.42 -31.19 4.84
CA ILE A 149 12.75 -30.72 5.22
C ILE A 149 12.60 -29.96 6.55
N ALA A 150 12.91 -30.64 7.64
CA ALA A 150 12.71 -30.15 9.00
C ALA A 150 13.87 -30.58 9.90
N SER A 151 14.17 -29.79 10.93
CA SER A 151 15.07 -30.20 12.02
C SER A 151 14.54 -31.43 12.78
N GLY A 152 13.21 -31.51 12.92
CA GLY A 152 12.49 -32.68 13.43
C GLY A 152 13.06 -33.22 14.74
N ASN A 153 13.17 -34.55 14.84
CA ASN A 153 13.72 -35.23 16.03
C ASN A 153 15.25 -35.19 16.11
N VAL A 154 15.95 -34.68 15.09
CA VAL A 154 17.42 -34.72 15.04
C VAL A 154 18.01 -33.62 15.91
N ASN A 155 17.45 -32.41 15.82
CA ASN A 155 17.86 -31.27 16.62
C ASN A 155 16.67 -30.32 16.85
N PRO A 156 15.67 -30.74 17.64
CA PRO A 156 14.51 -29.90 17.92
C PRO A 156 14.92 -28.70 18.78
N ILE A 157 14.39 -27.52 18.46
CA ILE A 157 14.58 -26.31 19.26
C ILE A 157 13.23 -25.66 19.53
N THR A 158 12.91 -25.46 20.80
CA THR A 158 11.64 -24.84 21.19
C THR A 158 11.67 -23.33 20.98
N TRP A 159 10.49 -22.68 20.90
CA TRP A 159 10.43 -21.22 20.85
C TRP A 159 11.04 -20.55 22.10
N GLY A 160 10.95 -21.20 23.26
CA GLY A 160 11.57 -20.75 24.50
C GLY A 160 13.10 -20.78 24.41
N ASP A 161 13.66 -21.91 23.98
CA ASP A 161 15.12 -22.09 23.84
C ASP A 161 15.69 -21.14 22.78
N ALA A 162 14.99 -20.98 21.64
CA ALA A 162 15.39 -20.06 20.59
C ALA A 162 15.41 -18.60 21.07
N LEU A 163 14.41 -18.20 21.88
CA LEU A 163 14.37 -16.86 22.47
C LEU A 163 15.54 -16.65 23.45
N GLU A 164 15.81 -17.62 24.31
CA GLU A 164 16.88 -17.52 25.31
C GLU A 164 18.27 -17.47 24.65
N ALA A 165 18.50 -18.35 23.67
CA ALA A 165 19.73 -18.38 22.89
C ALA A 165 19.95 -17.04 22.15
N GLY A 166 18.89 -16.52 21.51
CA GLY A 166 18.92 -15.23 20.85
C GLY A 166 19.20 -14.08 21.82
N ARG A 167 18.54 -14.07 22.98
CA ARG A 167 18.71 -13.04 24.02
C ARG A 167 20.13 -13.01 24.55
N LYS A 168 20.71 -14.17 24.89
CA LYS A 168 22.09 -14.26 25.37
C LYS A 168 23.07 -13.66 24.36
N LYS A 169 22.93 -14.02 23.07
CA LYS A 169 23.80 -13.49 22.00
C LYS A 169 23.61 -12.01 21.75
N LEU A 170 22.40 -11.51 21.91
CA LEU A 170 22.09 -10.09 21.80
C LEU A 170 22.71 -9.27 22.95
N TYR A 171 22.80 -9.80 24.17
CA TYR A 171 23.48 -9.12 25.26
C TYR A 171 24.99 -9.04 25.04
N ASP A 172 25.59 -10.09 24.46
CA ASP A 172 26.99 -10.07 24.04
C ASP A 172 27.22 -9.13 22.84
N ASN A 173 26.24 -9.03 21.93
CA ASN A 173 26.33 -8.29 20.67
C ASN A 173 25.05 -7.46 20.43
N PRO A 174 24.89 -6.31 21.12
CA PRO A 174 23.66 -5.53 21.03
C PRO A 174 23.48 -4.90 19.64
N LEU A 175 22.23 -4.84 19.18
CA LEU A 175 21.90 -4.16 17.93
C LEU A 175 22.07 -2.64 18.08
N CYS A 176 22.61 -2.01 17.03
CA CYS A 176 22.63 -0.55 16.92
C CYS A 176 21.19 0.00 16.88
N PHE A 177 21.00 1.18 17.48
CA PHE A 177 19.70 1.86 17.58
C PHE A 177 18.61 1.03 18.29
N SER A 178 18.98 0.35 19.38
CA SER A 178 17.99 -0.26 20.27
C SER A 178 17.11 0.82 20.91
N LEU A 179 15.80 0.75 20.69
CA LEU A 179 14.82 1.72 21.18
C LEU A 179 14.51 1.49 22.66
N TRP A 180 14.51 0.22 23.08
CA TRP A 180 14.29 -0.20 24.46
C TRP A 180 15.20 -1.36 24.83
N TYR A 181 15.31 -1.62 26.13
CA TYR A 181 16.00 -2.80 26.64
C TYR A 181 15.35 -4.10 26.10
N PRO A 182 16.13 -5.03 25.52
CA PRO A 182 15.58 -6.19 24.81
C PRO A 182 15.29 -7.35 25.76
N ASP A 183 14.21 -7.22 26.53
CA ASP A 183 13.76 -8.21 27.54
C ASP A 183 12.55 -9.05 27.10
N GLY A 184 12.18 -8.95 25.82
CA GLY A 184 10.93 -9.49 25.30
C GLY A 184 10.64 -10.94 25.70
N SER A 185 9.36 -11.23 25.95
CA SER A 185 8.92 -12.52 26.49
C SER A 185 7.78 -13.16 25.69
N ILE A 186 7.72 -14.49 25.75
CA ILE A 186 6.65 -15.29 25.12
C ILE A 186 5.53 -15.56 26.12
N LYS A 187 4.28 -15.36 25.70
CA LYS A 187 3.08 -15.66 26.49
C LYS A 187 2.23 -16.71 25.76
N SER A 188 1.83 -17.77 26.46
CA SER A 188 0.94 -18.81 25.92
C SER A 188 -0.54 -18.41 25.99
N ASN A 189 -0.93 -17.66 27.01
CA ASN A 189 -2.29 -17.15 27.18
C ASN A 189 -2.51 -15.87 26.35
N TYR A 190 -3.53 -15.89 25.49
CA TYR A 190 -3.85 -14.78 24.58
C TYR A 190 -4.26 -13.50 25.31
N LEU A 191 -5.09 -13.60 26.36
CA LEU A 191 -5.56 -12.43 27.12
C LEU A 191 -4.39 -11.76 27.84
N TYR A 192 -3.51 -12.56 28.45
CA TYR A 192 -2.30 -12.04 29.09
C TYR A 192 -1.34 -11.40 28.08
N HIS A 193 -1.17 -12.00 26.89
CA HIS A 193 -0.44 -11.37 25.80
C HIS A 193 -1.02 -10.01 25.41
N MET A 194 -2.34 -9.91 25.23
CA MET A 194 -3.00 -8.66 24.86
C MET A 194 -2.83 -7.57 25.94
N LEU A 195 -2.90 -7.94 27.22
CA LEU A 195 -2.61 -7.02 28.32
C LEU A 195 -1.16 -6.51 28.24
N CYS A 196 -0.21 -7.42 28.03
CA CYS A 196 1.20 -7.06 27.83
C CYS A 196 1.41 -6.15 26.61
N VAL A 197 0.69 -6.34 25.50
CA VAL A 197 0.77 -5.44 24.33
C VAL A 197 0.32 -4.02 24.72
N VAL A 198 -0.78 -3.88 25.46
CA VAL A 198 -1.25 -2.57 25.92
C VAL A 198 -0.20 -1.92 26.83
N LEU A 199 0.28 -2.64 27.83
CA LEU A 199 1.21 -2.10 28.84
C LEU A 199 2.62 -1.84 28.30
N PHE A 200 3.12 -2.70 27.42
CA PHE A 200 4.51 -2.65 26.99
C PHE A 200 4.72 -2.05 25.60
N HIS A 201 3.66 -1.91 24.78
CA HIS A 201 3.73 -1.28 23.46
C HIS A 201 2.93 0.01 23.38
N TYR A 202 1.62 -0.05 23.63
CA TYR A 202 0.76 1.11 23.40
C TYR A 202 0.95 2.22 24.44
N LEU A 203 0.89 1.89 25.72
CA LEU A 203 1.01 2.88 26.78
C LEU A 203 2.34 3.66 26.73
N PRO A 204 3.52 3.01 26.58
CA PRO A 204 4.78 3.71 26.45
C PRO A 204 4.85 4.56 25.17
N ALA A 205 4.31 4.07 24.05
CA ALA A 205 4.28 4.84 22.79
C ALA A 205 3.47 6.14 22.96
N TYR A 206 2.26 6.05 23.51
CA TYR A 206 1.43 7.24 23.77
C TYR A 206 2.07 8.19 24.79
N LEU A 207 2.75 7.66 25.81
CA LEU A 207 3.46 8.47 26.80
C LEU A 207 4.64 9.22 26.16
N ILE A 208 5.44 8.55 25.33
CA ILE A 208 6.55 9.17 24.61
C ILE A 208 6.02 10.25 23.66
N ASP A 209 4.98 9.95 22.87
CA ASP A 209 4.36 10.92 21.97
C ASP A 209 3.87 12.15 22.74
N PHE A 210 3.19 11.95 23.89
CA PHE A 210 2.74 13.02 24.76
C PHE A 210 3.90 13.85 25.33
N LEU A 211 4.97 13.21 25.78
CA LEU A 211 6.18 13.90 26.27
C LEU A 211 6.86 14.70 25.15
N LEU A 212 6.97 14.14 23.94
CA LEU A 212 7.53 14.83 22.77
C LEU A 212 6.70 16.05 22.40
N ILE A 213 5.37 15.97 22.51
CA ILE A 213 4.46 17.10 22.32
C ILE A 213 4.70 18.19 23.38
N ILE A 214 4.78 17.84 24.67
CA ILE A 214 5.03 18.79 25.77
C ILE A 214 6.38 19.48 25.58
N LEU A 215 7.42 18.71 25.25
CA LEU A 215 8.79 19.22 25.08
C LEU A 215 8.95 20.03 23.78
N ARG A 216 7.88 20.22 22.99
CA ARG A 216 7.90 20.82 21.64
C ARG A 216 8.95 20.19 20.71
N ARG A 217 9.41 18.98 21.02
CA ARG A 217 10.29 18.20 20.17
C ARG A 217 9.40 17.45 19.18
N LYS A 218 8.93 18.15 18.15
CA LYS A 218 8.60 17.49 16.87
C LYS A 218 9.78 16.57 16.52
N PRO A 219 9.59 15.41 15.87
CA PRO A 219 10.67 14.48 15.58
C PRO A 219 11.84 15.23 14.94
N PHE A 220 12.88 15.48 15.74
CA PHE A 220 14.04 16.32 15.39
C PHE A 220 14.70 15.82 14.10
N LEU A 221 14.62 14.51 13.89
CA LEU A 221 15.11 13.82 12.71
C LEU A 221 14.54 14.36 11.39
N LEU A 222 13.30 14.85 11.33
CA LEU A 222 12.74 15.29 10.04
C LEU A 222 13.28 16.64 9.58
N ASN A 223 13.95 17.43 10.43
CA ASN A 223 14.53 18.74 10.07
C ASN A 223 13.58 19.62 9.22
N ASN A 224 12.34 19.82 9.68
CA ASN A 224 11.27 20.56 8.98
C ASN A 224 10.78 19.97 7.65
N LEU A 225 11.22 18.77 7.25
CA LEU A 225 10.70 18.08 6.08
C LEU A 225 9.35 17.41 6.37
N PRO A 226 8.47 17.31 5.36
CA PRO A 226 7.07 16.94 5.57
C PRO A 226 6.84 15.50 6.03
N ASN A 227 7.76 14.61 5.70
CA ASN A 227 7.65 13.19 5.98
C ASN A 227 9.03 12.52 5.89
N THR A 228 9.10 11.27 6.35
CA THR A 228 10.33 10.46 6.31
C THR A 228 10.83 10.25 4.88
N TYR A 229 9.95 10.18 3.88
CA TYR A 229 10.35 10.07 2.48
C TYR A 229 11.18 11.28 2.04
N ALA A 230 10.66 12.50 2.21
CA ALA A 230 11.36 13.73 1.88
C ALA A 230 12.68 13.86 2.65
N TYR A 231 12.69 13.49 3.94
CA TYR A 231 13.90 13.43 4.75
C TYR A 231 14.96 12.48 4.18
N THR A 232 14.58 11.24 3.88
CA THR A 232 15.53 10.26 3.31
C THR A 232 16.06 10.69 1.94
N LYS A 233 15.24 11.33 1.11
CA LYS A 233 15.68 11.87 -0.18
C LYS A 233 16.65 13.03 0.00
N ALA A 234 16.37 13.98 0.89
CA ALA A 234 17.30 15.07 1.20
C ALA A 234 18.64 14.56 1.75
N LEU A 235 18.61 13.59 2.68
CA LEU A 235 19.82 12.96 3.21
C LEU A 235 20.63 12.23 2.13
N THR A 236 19.94 11.58 1.19
CA THR A 236 20.60 10.91 0.06
C THR A 236 21.29 11.91 -0.86
N GLU A 237 20.66 13.06 -1.14
CA GLU A 237 21.28 14.11 -1.95
C GLU A 237 22.56 14.65 -1.30
N ASP A 238 22.54 14.89 0.01
CA ASP A 238 23.71 15.34 0.76
C ASP A 238 24.83 14.29 0.78
N LEU A 239 24.49 13.02 1.04
CA LEU A 239 25.43 11.90 1.00
C LEU A 239 26.10 11.79 -0.37
N VAL A 240 25.31 11.81 -1.45
CA VAL A 240 25.81 11.70 -2.82
C VAL A 240 26.66 12.91 -3.19
N ASN A 241 26.27 14.11 -2.76
CA ASN A 241 27.10 15.32 -2.92
C ASN A 241 28.43 15.23 -2.14
N GLY A 242 28.50 14.46 -1.05
CA GLY A 242 29.75 14.13 -0.36
C GLY A 242 30.77 13.38 -1.21
N PHE A 243 30.33 12.68 -2.27
CA PHE A 243 31.20 11.96 -3.21
C PHE A 243 31.61 12.80 -4.43
N ARG A 244 31.27 14.09 -4.50
CA ARG A 244 31.57 14.97 -5.65
C ARG A 244 33.06 15.09 -5.99
N ASP A 245 33.95 14.89 -5.02
CA ASP A 245 35.41 14.90 -5.22
C ASP A 245 35.94 13.56 -5.78
N ARG A 246 35.10 12.52 -5.80
CA ARG A 246 35.44 11.16 -6.26
C ARG A 246 34.67 10.73 -7.50
N LEU A 247 33.50 11.33 -7.75
CA LEU A 247 32.65 11.03 -8.91
C LEU A 247 32.09 12.32 -9.53
N PRO A 248 31.86 12.38 -10.85
CA PRO A 248 31.10 13.45 -11.48
C PRO A 248 29.61 13.31 -11.12
N VAL A 249 29.19 13.98 -10.05
CA VAL A 249 27.85 13.85 -9.48
C VAL A 249 26.83 14.81 -10.11
N ALA A 250 25.68 14.27 -10.53
CA ALA A 250 24.48 15.03 -10.83
C ALA A 250 23.27 14.48 -10.05
N ILE A 251 22.37 15.38 -9.65
CA ILE A 251 21.20 15.07 -8.83
C ILE A 251 19.96 15.56 -9.57
N ALA A 252 19.17 14.61 -10.06
CA ALA A 252 17.87 14.84 -10.67
C ALA A 252 16.78 14.95 -9.59
N ARG A 253 15.98 16.01 -9.65
CA ARG A 253 14.83 16.25 -8.77
C ARG A 253 13.54 16.27 -9.59
N PRO A 254 12.94 15.10 -9.88
CA PRO A 254 11.70 15.04 -10.65
C PRO A 254 10.50 15.50 -9.83
N THR A 255 9.48 16.01 -10.52
CA THR A 255 8.16 16.30 -9.95
C THR A 255 7.30 15.04 -9.88
N VAL A 256 5.96 15.17 -9.87
CA VAL A 256 5.05 14.05 -9.67
C VAL A 256 5.05 13.15 -10.91
N VAL A 257 5.75 12.03 -10.84
CA VAL A 257 5.87 11.11 -11.97
C VAL A 257 4.57 10.32 -12.20
N ILE A 258 4.14 10.25 -13.46
CA ILE A 258 2.96 9.54 -13.96
C ILE A 258 3.35 8.57 -15.09
N ALA A 259 2.37 7.87 -15.67
CA ALA A 259 2.61 6.86 -16.70
C ALA A 259 3.42 7.36 -17.90
N ALA A 260 3.99 6.43 -18.66
CA ALA A 260 4.70 6.74 -19.89
C ALA A 260 3.77 7.45 -20.87
N TRP A 261 4.26 8.51 -21.50
CA TRP A 261 3.56 9.14 -22.61
C TRP A 261 3.78 8.36 -23.91
N ARG A 262 5.03 7.99 -24.21
CA ARG A 262 5.44 7.34 -25.46
C ARG A 262 6.13 6.01 -25.22
N GLU A 263 7.20 5.99 -24.42
CA GLU A 263 8.08 4.83 -24.29
C GLU A 263 8.07 4.21 -22.88
N PRO A 264 8.23 2.88 -22.74
CA PRO A 264 8.32 1.88 -23.81
C PRO A 264 6.99 1.66 -24.53
N ILE A 265 5.86 1.98 -23.88
CA ILE A 265 4.50 1.91 -24.45
C ILE A 265 3.65 2.99 -23.76
N PRO A 266 2.76 3.72 -24.48
CA PRO A 266 1.86 4.69 -23.88
C PRO A 266 1.02 4.10 -22.74
N GLY A 267 0.91 4.85 -21.64
CA GLY A 267 0.18 4.45 -20.45
C GLY A 267 0.90 3.43 -19.55
N TRP A 268 2.11 2.98 -19.91
CA TRP A 268 2.88 2.08 -19.07
C TRP A 268 3.19 2.71 -17.69
N ILE A 269 2.95 1.96 -16.61
CA ILE A 269 3.25 2.38 -15.24
C ILE A 269 3.44 1.15 -14.36
N GLU A 270 4.26 1.28 -13.32
CA GLU A 270 4.48 0.25 -12.33
C GLU A 270 3.77 0.56 -11.00
N GLY A 271 2.99 -0.40 -10.52
CA GLY A 271 2.41 -0.36 -9.18
C GLY A 271 1.24 0.62 -8.99
N THR A 272 0.92 0.89 -7.73
CA THR A 272 -0.23 1.74 -7.32
C THR A 272 0.23 2.95 -6.50
N HIS A 273 1.46 3.40 -6.71
CA HIS A 273 2.05 4.48 -5.92
C HIS A 273 1.53 5.85 -6.38
N GLY A 274 1.50 6.82 -5.46
CA GLY A 274 1.18 8.22 -5.76
C GLY A 274 -0.15 8.42 -6.52
N PRO A 275 -0.16 9.18 -7.64
CA PRO A 275 -1.36 9.47 -8.43
C PRO A 275 -2.09 8.23 -8.96
N THR A 276 -1.37 7.15 -9.28
CA THR A 276 -1.99 5.91 -9.77
C THR A 276 -2.90 5.29 -8.72
N GLY A 277 -2.46 5.29 -7.45
CA GLY A 277 -3.25 4.82 -6.32
C GLY A 277 -4.50 5.68 -6.09
N LEU A 278 -4.37 7.00 -6.22
CA LEU A 278 -5.51 7.93 -6.15
C LEU A 278 -6.53 7.66 -7.25
N MET A 279 -6.08 7.49 -8.50
CA MET A 279 -6.93 7.18 -9.64
C MET A 279 -7.69 5.86 -9.43
N ILE A 280 -7.01 4.81 -8.95
CA ILE A 280 -7.65 3.51 -8.66
C ILE A 280 -8.64 3.65 -7.51
N GLY A 281 -8.27 4.32 -6.42
CA GLY A 281 -9.13 4.51 -5.25
C GLY A 281 -10.37 5.35 -5.57
N GLY A 282 -10.20 6.44 -6.31
CA GLY A 282 -11.28 7.27 -6.83
C GLY A 282 -12.16 6.48 -7.80
N GLY A 283 -11.55 5.77 -8.76
CA GLY A 283 -12.28 5.00 -9.77
C GLY A 283 -13.01 3.76 -9.25
N ARG A 284 -12.59 3.24 -8.10
CA ARG A 284 -13.33 2.23 -7.32
C ARG A 284 -14.46 2.81 -6.49
N GLY A 285 -14.59 4.14 -6.42
CA GLY A 285 -15.58 4.83 -5.60
C GLY A 285 -15.30 4.78 -4.09
N VAL A 286 -14.10 4.37 -3.67
CA VAL A 286 -13.74 4.30 -2.24
C VAL A 286 -13.19 5.63 -1.72
N ILE A 287 -12.54 6.41 -2.59
CA ILE A 287 -12.14 7.79 -2.29
C ILE A 287 -13.23 8.74 -2.78
N ARG A 288 -14.12 9.12 -1.85
CA ARG A 288 -15.22 10.09 -2.12
C ARG A 288 -14.86 11.55 -1.86
N THR A 289 -13.77 11.82 -1.14
CA THR A 289 -13.31 13.18 -0.86
C THR A 289 -11.80 13.21 -0.65
N MET A 290 -11.15 14.31 -1.02
CA MET A 290 -9.72 14.56 -0.80
C MET A 290 -9.49 16.05 -0.50
N HIS A 291 -8.65 16.34 0.49
CA HIS A 291 -8.20 17.71 0.78
C HIS A 291 -7.11 18.11 -0.22
N CYS A 292 -7.45 19.06 -1.09
CA CYS A 292 -6.63 19.46 -2.23
C CYS A 292 -7.13 20.82 -2.71
N ASN A 293 -6.19 21.70 -3.08
CA ASN A 293 -6.56 22.95 -3.75
C ASN A 293 -6.67 22.68 -5.26
N PRO A 294 -7.84 22.88 -5.90
CA PRO A 294 -8.03 22.64 -7.32
C PRO A 294 -7.15 23.51 -8.20
N GLU A 295 -6.82 24.73 -7.77
CA GLU A 295 -6.18 25.77 -8.59
C GLU A 295 -4.65 25.63 -8.67
N TYR A 296 -4.06 24.76 -7.84
CA TYR A 296 -2.62 24.58 -7.83
C TYR A 296 -2.18 23.63 -8.93
N ASP A 297 -1.04 23.96 -9.55
CA ASP A 297 -0.37 23.09 -10.51
C ASP A 297 -0.06 21.73 -9.84
N SER A 298 -0.39 20.67 -10.56
CA SER A 298 -0.19 19.30 -10.12
C SER A 298 1.24 18.81 -10.38
N GLY A 299 2.00 19.51 -11.24
CA GLY A 299 3.41 19.20 -11.51
C GLY A 299 3.60 17.78 -12.06
N LEU A 300 2.64 17.29 -12.84
CA LEU A 300 2.64 15.92 -13.36
C LEU A 300 3.65 15.78 -14.51
N MET A 301 4.50 14.75 -14.45
CA MET A 301 5.53 14.48 -15.45
C MET A 301 5.50 13.01 -15.89
N PRO A 302 5.35 12.69 -17.18
CA PRO A 302 5.46 11.32 -17.68
C PRO A 302 6.81 10.70 -17.32
N VAL A 303 6.81 9.41 -16.97
CA VAL A 303 8.03 8.70 -16.54
C VAL A 303 9.11 8.67 -17.61
N ASP A 304 8.74 8.50 -18.87
CA ASP A 304 9.65 8.47 -20.01
C ASP A 304 10.32 9.81 -20.25
N VAL A 305 9.55 10.90 -20.24
CA VAL A 305 10.09 12.26 -20.34
C VAL A 305 10.99 12.58 -19.15
N THR A 306 10.62 12.09 -17.96
CA THR A 306 11.45 12.22 -16.75
C THR A 306 12.79 11.50 -16.91
N MET A 307 12.78 10.25 -17.41
CA MET A 307 13.99 9.46 -17.60
C MET A 307 14.88 10.05 -18.70
N ASN A 308 14.31 10.57 -19.78
CA ASN A 308 15.06 11.31 -20.78
C ASN A 308 15.79 12.52 -20.16
N GLY A 309 15.12 13.26 -19.28
CA GLY A 309 15.75 14.33 -18.52
C GLY A 309 16.93 13.85 -17.65
N VAL A 310 16.82 12.68 -17.02
CA VAL A 310 17.91 12.07 -16.23
C VAL A 310 19.10 11.70 -17.13
N ILE A 311 18.83 11.12 -18.30
CA ILE A 311 19.88 10.75 -19.26
C ILE A 311 20.63 11.99 -19.76
N ILE A 312 19.90 13.03 -20.15
CA ILE A 312 20.48 14.31 -20.60
C ILE A 312 21.33 14.93 -19.49
N LEU A 313 20.83 14.93 -18.24
CA LEU A 313 21.58 15.44 -17.09
C LEU A 313 22.87 14.66 -16.85
N GLY A 314 22.83 13.34 -16.99
CA GLY A 314 24.02 12.48 -16.89
C GLY A 314 25.06 12.80 -17.96
N ALA A 315 24.62 12.97 -19.21
CA ALA A 315 25.48 13.34 -20.33
C ALA A 315 26.12 14.73 -20.10
N GLU A 316 25.34 15.72 -19.66
CA GLU A 316 25.86 17.04 -19.31
C GLU A 316 26.93 16.96 -18.21
N ARG A 317 26.69 16.13 -17.18
CA ARG A 317 27.64 16.01 -16.08
C ARG A 317 28.95 15.34 -16.51
N ILE A 318 28.90 14.38 -17.43
CA ILE A 318 30.10 13.78 -18.01
C ILE A 318 30.89 14.84 -18.80
N ASN A 319 30.21 15.63 -19.62
CA ASN A 319 30.86 16.68 -20.43
C ASN A 319 31.48 17.81 -19.59
N THR A 320 30.89 18.12 -18.43
CA THR A 320 31.40 19.16 -17.52
C THR A 320 32.42 18.63 -16.50
N GLY A 321 32.54 17.31 -16.34
CA GLY A 321 33.56 16.65 -15.51
C GLY A 321 33.40 16.84 -14.00
N PHE A 322 34.52 16.81 -13.28
CA PHE A 322 34.57 17.06 -11.84
C PHE A 322 34.34 18.56 -11.55
N GLN A 323 33.43 18.85 -10.62
CA GLN A 323 33.06 20.21 -10.24
C GLN A 323 32.95 20.29 -8.72
N GLN A 324 33.17 21.48 -8.16
CA GLN A 324 33.12 21.71 -6.71
C GLN A 324 31.79 21.33 -6.05
N ASN A 325 30.69 21.28 -6.81
CA ASN A 325 29.35 20.90 -6.34
C ASN A 325 28.69 19.89 -7.29
N ALA A 326 27.78 19.09 -6.75
CA ALA A 326 26.86 18.29 -7.56
C ALA A 326 26.01 19.19 -8.47
N LEU A 327 25.74 18.71 -9.70
CA LEU A 327 24.82 19.39 -10.61
C LEU A 327 23.37 19.06 -10.21
N PHE A 328 22.72 19.97 -9.49
CA PHE A 328 21.30 19.86 -9.16
C PHE A 328 20.43 20.34 -10.33
N CYS A 329 19.45 19.53 -10.72
CA CYS A 329 18.50 19.88 -11.78
C CYS A 329 17.08 19.41 -11.43
N ASN A 330 16.11 20.33 -11.50
CA ASN A 330 14.70 19.98 -11.38
C ASN A 330 14.22 19.45 -12.73
N ILE A 331 13.68 18.23 -12.73
CA ILE A 331 13.05 17.63 -13.89
C ILE A 331 11.55 17.86 -13.76
N ALA A 332 11.11 18.96 -14.34
CA ALA A 332 9.74 19.46 -14.26
C ALA A 332 9.30 19.99 -15.62
N SER A 333 7.99 20.00 -15.88
CA SER A 333 7.38 20.71 -17.00
C SER A 333 7.56 22.23 -16.91
N GLY A 334 7.85 22.75 -15.71
CA GLY A 334 7.84 24.19 -15.46
C GLY A 334 6.49 24.80 -15.84
N ASN A 335 6.51 25.97 -16.48
CA ASN A 335 5.30 26.65 -16.96
C ASN A 335 4.94 26.32 -18.42
N VAL A 336 5.53 25.28 -19.02
CA VAL A 336 5.37 24.99 -20.46
C VAL A 336 3.97 24.45 -20.80
N ASN A 337 3.48 23.50 -20.00
CA ASN A 337 2.15 22.90 -20.19
C ASN A 337 1.55 22.53 -18.81
N PRO A 338 1.25 23.53 -17.97
CA PRO A 338 0.78 23.29 -16.61
C PRO A 338 -0.63 22.71 -16.63
N ILE A 339 -0.93 21.84 -15.65
CA ILE A 339 -2.28 21.35 -15.43
C ILE A 339 -2.61 21.39 -13.94
N THR A 340 -3.72 22.03 -13.61
CA THR A 340 -4.18 22.16 -12.22
C THR A 340 -4.68 20.81 -11.69
N TRP A 341 -4.69 20.62 -10.37
CA TRP A 341 -5.29 19.42 -9.76
C TRP A 341 -6.76 19.26 -10.14
N GLY A 342 -7.51 20.36 -10.24
CA GLY A 342 -8.92 20.35 -10.66
C GLY A 342 -9.08 19.82 -12.08
N ASP A 343 -8.34 20.36 -13.03
CA ASP A 343 -8.41 19.98 -14.44
C ASP A 343 -7.93 18.54 -14.67
N ALA A 344 -6.83 18.14 -14.00
CA ALA A 344 -6.29 16.79 -14.08
C ALA A 344 -7.31 15.74 -13.60
N LEU A 345 -7.97 16.00 -12.46
CA LEU A 345 -8.98 15.10 -11.92
C LEU A 345 -10.23 15.06 -12.80
N GLU A 346 -10.65 16.20 -13.35
CA GLU A 346 -11.82 16.25 -14.22
C GLU A 346 -11.59 15.54 -15.56
N ALA A 347 -10.44 15.80 -16.20
CA ALA A 347 -10.03 15.12 -17.42
C ALA A 347 -9.91 13.61 -17.20
N GLY A 348 -9.25 13.19 -16.11
CA GLY A 348 -9.16 11.79 -15.71
C GLY A 348 -10.52 11.16 -15.44
N ARG A 349 -11.42 11.85 -14.73
CA ARG A 349 -12.77 11.36 -14.41
C ARG A 349 -13.59 11.08 -15.68
N LYS A 350 -13.58 11.99 -16.65
CA LYS A 350 -14.26 11.81 -17.94
C LYS A 350 -13.74 10.55 -18.65
N LYS A 351 -12.42 10.40 -18.79
CA LYS A 351 -11.81 9.25 -19.44
C LYS A 351 -12.01 7.94 -18.68
N LEU A 352 -12.17 8.01 -17.36
CA LEU A 352 -12.49 6.86 -16.52
C LEU A 352 -13.92 6.38 -16.77
N TYR A 353 -14.90 7.26 -16.98
CA TYR A 353 -16.26 6.87 -17.31
C TYR A 353 -16.35 6.14 -18.65
N ASP A 354 -15.54 6.55 -19.62
CA ASP A 354 -15.42 5.85 -20.92
C ASP A 354 -14.74 4.48 -20.77
N ASN A 355 -13.80 4.36 -19.84
CA ASN A 355 -12.94 3.20 -19.62
C ASN A 355 -12.97 2.70 -18.15
N PRO A 356 -14.14 2.34 -17.58
CA PRO A 356 -14.30 2.14 -16.14
C PRO A 356 -13.72 0.83 -15.63
N LEU A 357 -13.26 0.78 -14.38
CA LEU A 357 -12.62 -0.41 -13.82
C LEU A 357 -13.59 -1.60 -13.68
N CYS A 358 -13.08 -2.83 -13.73
CA CYS A 358 -13.93 -4.04 -13.64
C CYS A 358 -14.50 -4.29 -12.25
N PHE A 359 -13.90 -3.67 -11.24
CA PHE A 359 -14.33 -3.72 -9.86
C PHE A 359 -14.37 -2.30 -9.30
N SER A 360 -15.54 -1.89 -8.84
CA SER A 360 -15.78 -0.65 -8.09
C SER A 360 -16.81 -0.95 -7.01
N LEU A 361 -16.61 -0.40 -5.81
CA LEU A 361 -17.51 -0.55 -4.67
C LEU A 361 -18.64 0.47 -4.70
N TRP A 362 -18.38 1.65 -5.26
CA TRP A 362 -19.37 2.71 -5.43
C TRP A 362 -19.18 3.43 -6.77
N TYR A 363 -20.16 4.24 -7.16
CA TYR A 363 -20.04 5.10 -8.33
C TYR A 363 -18.86 6.10 -8.13
N PRO A 364 -17.96 6.29 -9.10
CA PRO A 364 -16.72 7.07 -8.90
C PRO A 364 -16.95 8.57 -9.12
N ASP A 365 -17.68 9.20 -8.22
CA ASP A 365 -18.04 10.63 -8.23
C ASP A 365 -17.53 11.35 -6.97
N GLY A 366 -16.28 11.07 -6.61
CA GLY A 366 -15.60 11.76 -5.52
C GLY A 366 -15.22 13.19 -5.89
N SER A 367 -14.99 14.05 -4.89
CA SER A 367 -14.66 15.46 -5.13
C SER A 367 -13.57 16.00 -4.21
N ILE A 368 -12.79 16.97 -4.70
CA ILE A 368 -11.78 17.67 -3.92
C ILE A 368 -12.37 18.85 -3.14
N LYS A 369 -11.67 19.24 -2.08
CA LYS A 369 -12.09 20.27 -1.13
C LYS A 369 -10.86 21.06 -0.70
N SER A 370 -10.87 22.38 -0.81
CA SER A 370 -9.77 23.24 -0.33
C SER A 370 -9.87 23.49 1.18
N ASN A 371 -11.10 23.59 1.70
CA ASN A 371 -11.34 23.78 3.13
C ASN A 371 -11.22 22.45 3.89
N TYR A 372 -10.35 22.43 4.90
CA TYR A 372 -10.07 21.24 5.70
C TYR A 372 -11.28 20.76 6.52
N LEU A 373 -12.03 21.67 7.14
CA LEU A 373 -13.20 21.31 7.94
C LEU A 373 -14.30 20.68 7.08
N TYR A 374 -14.55 21.26 5.90
CA TYR A 374 -15.51 20.70 4.94
C TYR A 374 -15.06 19.32 4.44
N HIS A 375 -13.76 19.14 4.16
CA HIS A 375 -13.20 17.83 3.85
C HIS A 375 -13.44 16.82 4.99
N MET A 376 -13.16 17.20 6.24
CA MET A 376 -13.32 16.32 7.40
C MET A 376 -14.78 15.90 7.61
N LEU A 377 -15.72 16.83 7.45
CA LEU A 377 -17.14 16.50 7.46
C LEU A 377 -17.49 15.47 6.37
N CYS A 378 -16.98 15.67 5.15
CA CYS A 378 -17.17 14.71 4.05
C CYS A 378 -16.52 13.35 4.32
N VAL A 379 -15.37 13.30 5.00
CA VAL A 379 -14.71 12.04 5.40
C VAL A 379 -15.59 11.27 6.38
N VAL A 380 -16.18 11.94 7.37
CA VAL A 380 -17.12 11.31 8.30
C VAL A 380 -18.33 10.78 7.55
N LEU A 381 -18.99 11.61 6.74
CA LEU A 381 -20.26 11.28 6.08
C LEU A 381 -20.14 10.28 4.93
N PHE A 382 -19.06 10.36 4.13
CA PHE A 382 -18.94 9.59 2.89
C PHE A 382 -17.89 8.51 2.92
N HIS A 383 -16.96 8.49 3.90
CA HIS A 383 -16.01 7.39 4.07
C HIS A 383 -16.35 6.52 5.27
N TYR A 384 -16.33 7.09 6.48
CA TYR A 384 -16.41 6.30 7.71
C TYR A 384 -17.83 5.86 8.05
N LEU A 385 -18.82 6.75 8.00
CA LEU A 385 -20.21 6.38 8.32
C LEU A 385 -20.72 5.22 7.43
N PRO A 386 -20.56 5.26 6.09
CA PRO A 386 -20.93 4.12 5.24
C PRO A 386 -20.08 2.88 5.51
N ALA A 387 -18.79 3.03 5.85
CA ALA A 387 -17.93 1.90 6.17
C ALA A 387 -18.34 1.18 7.45
N TYR A 388 -18.69 1.92 8.52
CA TYR A 388 -19.23 1.35 9.75
C TYR A 388 -20.56 0.66 9.50
N LEU A 389 -21.45 1.27 8.70
CA LEU A 389 -22.72 0.66 8.33
C LEU A 389 -22.52 -0.66 7.57
N ILE A 390 -21.65 -0.67 6.56
CA ILE A 390 -21.35 -1.88 5.76
C ILE A 390 -20.75 -2.96 6.66
N ASP A 391 -19.75 -2.64 7.48
CA ASP A 391 -19.12 -3.63 8.36
C ASP A 391 -20.10 -4.15 9.43
N PHE A 392 -20.97 -3.29 9.96
CA PHE A 392 -22.05 -3.70 10.87
C PHE A 392 -23.04 -4.67 10.21
N LEU A 393 -23.50 -4.36 8.99
CA LEU A 393 -24.37 -5.26 8.22
C LEU A 393 -23.67 -6.59 7.91
N LEU A 394 -22.38 -6.57 7.58
CA LEU A 394 -21.59 -7.78 7.37
C LEU A 394 -21.52 -8.62 8.64
N ILE A 395 -21.33 -8.00 9.82
CA ILE A 395 -21.33 -8.70 11.12
C ILE A 395 -22.69 -9.38 11.37
N ILE A 396 -23.81 -8.68 11.15
CA ILE A 396 -25.16 -9.26 11.26
C ILE A 396 -25.32 -10.45 10.31
N LEU A 397 -24.84 -10.32 9.07
CA LEU A 397 -24.86 -11.38 8.06
C LEU A 397 -23.80 -12.48 8.30
N ARG A 398 -23.10 -12.46 9.45
CA ARG A 398 -22.02 -13.39 9.82
C ARG A 398 -20.89 -13.46 8.78
N ARG A 399 -20.62 -12.33 8.11
CA ARG A 399 -19.52 -12.13 7.16
C ARG A 399 -18.41 -11.31 7.81
N LYS A 400 -17.20 -11.45 7.28
CA LYS A 400 -16.00 -10.76 7.78
C LYS A 400 -16.04 -9.26 7.43
N PRO A 401 -15.98 -8.34 8.42
CA PRO A 401 -15.91 -6.90 8.18
C PRO A 401 -14.54 -6.53 7.57
N PHE A 402 -14.55 -5.59 6.62
CA PHE A 402 -13.35 -5.18 5.90
C PHE A 402 -13.33 -3.69 5.52
N MET A 403 -14.47 -3.01 5.47
CA MET A 403 -14.59 -1.68 4.89
C MET A 403 -13.90 -0.61 5.74
N ILE A 404 -13.97 -0.69 7.07
CA ILE A 404 -13.25 0.22 7.96
C ILE A 404 -11.73 0.08 7.77
N LYS A 405 -11.24 -1.15 7.56
CA LYS A 405 -9.80 -1.39 7.32
C LYS A 405 -9.36 -0.77 5.99
N ILE A 406 -10.21 -0.81 4.96
CA ILE A 406 -9.94 -0.12 3.69
C ILE A 406 -9.90 1.40 3.91
N GLN A 407 -10.89 1.97 4.59
CA GLN A 407 -10.93 3.43 4.82
C GLN A 407 -9.76 3.93 5.65
N LYS A 408 -9.31 3.18 6.67
CA LYS A 408 -8.10 3.52 7.44
C LYS A 408 -6.85 3.59 6.55
N LYS A 409 -6.67 2.63 5.62
CA LYS A 409 -5.54 2.64 4.67
C LYS A 409 -5.62 3.82 3.70
N ILE A 410 -6.82 4.14 3.21
CA ILE A 410 -7.04 5.29 2.34
C ILE A 410 -6.71 6.60 3.06
N SER A 411 -7.23 6.77 4.27
CA SER A 411 -6.99 7.97 5.08
C SER A 411 -5.49 8.17 5.38
N GLN A 412 -4.77 7.09 5.73
CA GLN A 412 -3.32 7.13 5.90
C GLN A 412 -2.60 7.58 4.61
N GLY A 413 -2.98 7.03 3.46
CA GLY A 413 -2.39 7.41 2.16
C GLY A 413 -2.67 8.88 1.81
N LEU A 414 -3.91 9.35 1.98
CA LEU A 414 -4.29 10.73 1.71
C LEU A 414 -3.54 11.71 2.63
N ASN A 415 -3.38 11.41 3.93
CA ASN A 415 -2.66 12.27 4.86
C ASN A 415 -1.20 12.51 4.44
N VAL A 416 -0.53 11.50 3.85
CA VAL A 416 0.83 11.65 3.32
C VAL A 416 0.86 12.60 2.12
N LEU A 417 -0.18 12.61 1.30
CA LEU A 417 -0.26 13.42 0.07
C LEU A 417 -0.70 14.86 0.33
N GLN A 418 -1.48 15.11 1.39
CA GLN A 418 -2.06 16.42 1.71
C GLN A 418 -1.03 17.55 1.76
N TYR A 419 0.19 17.29 2.25
CA TYR A 419 1.26 18.30 2.26
C TYR A 419 1.59 18.83 0.86
N TYR A 420 1.53 17.96 -0.15
CA TYR A 420 1.86 18.30 -1.53
C TYR A 420 0.65 18.87 -2.30
N THR A 421 -0.57 18.39 -2.03
CA THR A 421 -1.80 18.79 -2.74
C THR A 421 -2.44 20.09 -2.23
N THR A 422 -1.98 20.62 -1.10
CA THR A 422 -2.53 21.84 -0.46
C THR A 422 -1.57 23.03 -0.51
N LYS A 423 -0.45 22.90 -1.20
CA LYS A 423 0.56 23.94 -1.39
C LYS A 423 0.85 24.12 -2.86
N GLN A 424 1.14 25.35 -3.27
CA GLN A 424 1.66 25.62 -4.59
C GLN A 424 3.15 25.33 -4.62
N TRP A 425 3.58 24.62 -5.66
CA TRP A 425 4.98 24.32 -5.92
C TRP A 425 5.37 24.94 -7.25
N VAL A 426 6.43 25.74 -7.24
CA VAL A 426 6.99 26.34 -8.45
C VAL A 426 8.36 25.71 -8.67
N PHE A 427 8.45 24.84 -9.67
CA PHE A 427 9.70 24.18 -10.04
C PHE A 427 10.33 24.92 -11.21
N ASN A 428 11.38 25.70 -10.95
CA ASN A 428 12.20 26.28 -12.01
C ASN A 428 12.97 25.14 -12.73
N ASN A 429 12.83 25.07 -14.07
CA ASN A 429 13.47 24.09 -14.94
C ASN A 429 14.44 24.71 -15.97
N ASP A 430 14.89 25.95 -15.78
CA ASP A 430 15.72 26.71 -16.73
C ASP A 430 16.98 25.92 -17.15
N ARG A 431 17.63 25.25 -16.19
CA ARG A 431 18.81 24.40 -16.45
C ARG A 431 18.49 23.25 -17.39
N MET A 432 17.33 22.60 -17.19
CA MET A 432 16.90 21.47 -17.99
C MET A 432 16.59 21.91 -19.42
N CYS A 433 15.85 23.02 -19.57
CA CYS A 433 15.56 23.64 -20.87
C CYS A 433 16.84 24.05 -21.60
N ALA A 434 17.81 24.65 -20.90
CA ALA A 434 19.09 25.04 -21.48
C ALA A 434 19.91 23.83 -21.96
N MET A 435 19.95 22.73 -21.19
CA MET A 435 20.61 21.48 -21.62
C MET A 435 19.91 20.89 -22.84
N TYR A 436 18.58 20.79 -22.82
CA TYR A 436 17.80 20.26 -23.93
C TYR A 436 17.96 21.10 -25.21
N GLY A 437 18.06 22.42 -25.09
CA GLY A 437 18.26 23.33 -26.22
C GLY A 437 19.65 23.22 -26.88
N ARG A 438 20.65 22.66 -26.20
CA ARG A 438 21.99 22.40 -26.75
C ARG A 438 22.11 21.05 -27.48
N LEU A 439 21.12 20.16 -27.34
CA LEU A 439 21.15 18.85 -27.98
C LEU A 439 21.03 18.97 -29.50
N SER A 440 21.63 18.01 -30.21
CA SER A 440 21.43 17.85 -31.64
C SER A 440 19.96 17.55 -31.95
N GLU A 441 19.50 17.80 -33.18
CA GLU A 441 18.12 17.47 -33.57
C GLU A 441 17.80 15.98 -33.38
N LYS A 442 18.76 15.11 -33.71
CA LYS A 442 18.63 13.66 -33.50
C LYS A 442 18.49 13.30 -32.02
N ASP A 443 19.27 13.93 -31.15
CA ASP A 443 19.19 13.66 -29.71
C ASP A 443 17.92 14.23 -29.09
N ARG A 444 17.41 15.37 -29.56
CA ARG A 444 16.10 15.90 -29.11
C ARG A 444 14.95 14.98 -29.48
N GLN A 445 15.01 14.33 -30.64
CA GLN A 445 14.01 13.34 -31.05
C GLN A 445 14.11 12.04 -30.23
N THR A 446 15.32 11.61 -29.90
CA THR A 446 15.58 10.39 -29.14
C THR A 446 15.28 10.57 -27.65
N PHE A 447 15.84 11.61 -27.04
CA PHE A 447 15.69 11.98 -25.63
C PHE A 447 14.68 13.12 -25.46
N PHE A 448 13.48 12.89 -25.95
CA PHE A 448 12.44 13.89 -25.97
C PHE A 448 12.10 14.41 -24.56
N PHE A 449 12.09 15.74 -24.39
CA PHE A 449 11.79 16.41 -23.11
C PHE A 449 10.64 17.44 -23.19
N ASP A 450 10.22 17.82 -24.40
CA ASP A 450 9.31 18.96 -24.61
C ASP A 450 7.85 18.63 -24.27
N MET A 451 7.34 19.16 -23.16
CA MET A 451 5.97 18.91 -22.72
C MET A 451 4.90 19.72 -23.47
N SER A 452 5.28 20.68 -24.33
CA SER A 452 4.32 21.55 -25.03
C SER A 452 3.37 20.79 -25.96
N ALA A 453 3.83 19.69 -26.54
CA ALA A 453 3.06 18.86 -27.47
C ALA A 453 2.16 17.81 -26.76
N LEU A 454 2.16 17.77 -25.42
CA LEU A 454 1.38 16.79 -24.67
C LEU A 454 -0.11 17.20 -24.61
N ASP A 455 -0.98 16.39 -25.19
CA ASP A 455 -2.44 16.51 -25.02
C ASP A 455 -2.91 15.76 -23.76
N TRP A 456 -3.25 16.51 -22.70
CA TRP A 456 -3.68 15.95 -21.41
C TRP A 456 -4.88 14.98 -21.51
N PRO A 457 -5.99 15.29 -22.23
CA PRO A 457 -7.11 14.37 -22.38
C PRO A 457 -6.73 13.02 -23.01
N SER A 458 -5.95 13.00 -24.08
CA SER A 458 -5.50 11.77 -24.73
C SER A 458 -4.53 11.00 -23.84
N TYR A 459 -3.62 11.72 -23.18
CA TYR A 459 -2.70 11.15 -22.21
C TYR A 459 -3.45 10.45 -21.06
N PHE A 460 -4.45 11.09 -20.45
CA PHE A 460 -5.22 10.47 -19.36
C PHE A 460 -6.02 9.24 -19.81
N ARG A 461 -6.50 9.21 -21.06
CA ARG A 461 -7.12 8.00 -21.62
C ARG A 461 -6.12 6.85 -21.62
N ASP A 462 -4.93 7.08 -22.18
CA ASP A 462 -3.91 6.03 -22.30
C ASP A 462 -3.37 5.61 -20.94
N TYR A 463 -3.23 6.57 -20.01
CA TYR A 463 -2.90 6.29 -18.61
C TYR A 463 -3.95 5.37 -17.96
N ILE A 464 -5.26 5.66 -18.08
CA ILE A 464 -6.31 4.81 -17.50
C ILE A 464 -6.33 3.42 -18.13
N LEU A 465 -6.15 3.32 -19.45
CA LEU A 465 -6.04 2.04 -20.15
C LEU A 465 -4.81 1.25 -19.67
N GLY A 466 -3.68 1.91 -19.50
CA GLY A 466 -2.46 1.34 -18.94
C GLY A 466 -2.62 0.85 -17.51
N VAL A 467 -3.29 1.62 -16.64
CA VAL A 467 -3.62 1.19 -15.27
C VAL A 467 -4.45 -0.08 -15.29
N ARG A 468 -5.45 -0.17 -16.17
CA ARG A 468 -6.25 -1.39 -16.31
C ARG A 468 -5.39 -2.57 -16.71
N GLN A 469 -4.60 -2.43 -17.76
CA GLN A 469 -3.85 -3.53 -18.35
C GLN A 469 -2.67 -3.96 -17.48
N TYR A 470 -1.82 -3.02 -17.07
CA TYR A 470 -0.53 -3.31 -16.44
C TYR A 470 -0.63 -3.43 -14.92
N VAL A 471 -1.47 -2.64 -14.26
CA VAL A 471 -1.58 -2.63 -12.79
C VAL A 471 -2.70 -3.54 -12.31
N LEU A 472 -3.91 -3.39 -12.86
CA LEU A 472 -5.09 -4.15 -12.43
C LEU A 472 -5.25 -5.49 -13.15
N LYS A 473 -4.45 -5.76 -14.18
CA LYS A 473 -4.50 -6.97 -15.01
C LYS A 473 -5.90 -7.22 -15.58
N GLU A 474 -6.54 -6.16 -16.08
CA GLU A 474 -7.86 -6.14 -16.71
C GLU A 474 -7.72 -5.99 -18.23
N PRO A 475 -7.83 -7.08 -19.03
CA PRO A 475 -7.69 -7.01 -20.47
C PRO A 475 -8.78 -6.14 -21.14
N PRO A 476 -8.54 -5.56 -22.33
CA PRO A 476 -9.52 -4.73 -23.05
C PRO A 476 -10.89 -5.40 -23.25
N ALA A 477 -10.92 -6.73 -23.43
CA ALA A 477 -12.16 -7.51 -23.56
C ALA A 477 -13.12 -7.39 -22.36
N THR A 478 -12.64 -6.89 -21.21
CA THR A 478 -13.44 -6.71 -20.00
C THR A 478 -14.24 -5.40 -19.97
N LEU A 479 -13.93 -4.42 -20.83
CA LEU A 479 -14.59 -3.11 -20.86
C LEU A 479 -16.13 -3.17 -20.91
N PRO A 480 -16.76 -4.01 -21.77
CA PRO A 480 -18.22 -4.07 -21.84
C PRO A 480 -18.88 -4.54 -20.54
N LYS A 481 -18.19 -5.38 -19.76
CA LYS A 481 -18.66 -5.80 -18.43
C LYS A 481 -18.51 -4.64 -17.44
N ALA A 482 -17.38 -3.94 -17.46
CA ALA A 482 -17.12 -2.82 -16.57
C ALA A 482 -18.09 -1.65 -16.79
N ARG A 483 -18.41 -1.30 -18.05
CA ARG A 483 -19.43 -0.28 -18.38
C ARG A 483 -20.83 -0.66 -17.88
N ARG A 484 -21.17 -1.96 -17.88
CA ARG A 484 -22.43 -2.45 -17.28
C ARG A 484 -22.44 -2.29 -15.75
N LEU A 485 -21.30 -2.58 -15.09
CA LEU A 485 -21.16 -2.35 -13.65
C LEU A 485 -21.30 -0.86 -13.32
N LEU A 486 -20.61 0.02 -14.05
CA LEU A 486 -20.66 1.46 -13.84
C LEU A 486 -22.11 1.98 -13.93
N ARG A 487 -22.88 1.58 -14.95
CA ARG A 487 -24.30 1.96 -15.09
C ARG A 487 -25.15 1.51 -13.90
N LYS A 488 -24.94 0.29 -13.39
CA LYS A 488 -25.65 -0.18 -12.19
C LYS A 488 -25.31 0.64 -10.96
N LEU A 489 -24.03 0.94 -10.77
CA LEU A 489 -23.55 1.77 -9.66
C LEU A 489 -24.10 3.20 -9.77
N TYR A 490 -24.20 3.76 -10.98
CA TYR A 490 -24.83 5.06 -11.21
C TYR A 490 -26.30 5.08 -10.77
N ILE A 491 -27.10 4.09 -11.21
CA ILE A 491 -28.51 3.98 -10.82
C ILE A 491 -28.62 3.85 -9.29
N MET A 492 -27.81 2.97 -8.69
CA MET A 492 -27.78 2.78 -7.24
C MET A 492 -27.43 4.08 -6.49
N ASP A 493 -26.41 4.81 -6.95
CA ASP A 493 -25.99 6.09 -6.37
C ASP A 493 -27.11 7.13 -6.43
N LYS A 494 -27.83 7.22 -7.56
CA LYS A 494 -28.97 8.13 -7.72
C LYS A 494 -30.17 7.74 -6.86
N LEU A 495 -30.46 6.44 -6.72
CA LEU A 495 -31.53 5.96 -5.82
C LEU A 495 -31.21 6.28 -4.35
N VAL A 496 -29.96 6.08 -3.94
CA VAL A 496 -29.51 6.40 -2.57
C VAL A 496 -29.56 7.91 -2.32
N GLN A 497 -29.10 8.73 -3.27
CA GLN A 497 -29.24 10.20 -3.17
C GLN A 497 -30.71 10.61 -3.05
N ALA A 498 -31.60 10.08 -3.88
CA ALA A 498 -33.02 10.35 -3.82
C ALA A 498 -33.63 9.94 -2.47
N ALA A 499 -33.26 8.76 -1.94
CA ALA A 499 -33.72 8.30 -0.64
C ALA A 499 -33.22 9.20 0.51
N ILE A 500 -31.98 9.67 0.46
CA ILE A 500 -31.43 10.61 1.44
C ILE A 500 -32.17 11.95 1.37
N TYR A 501 -32.41 12.50 0.17
CA TYR A 501 -33.17 13.75 0.04
C TYR A 501 -34.61 13.60 0.51
N ALA A 502 -35.27 12.49 0.20
CA ALA A 502 -36.60 12.19 0.71
C ALA A 502 -36.62 12.10 2.25
N LEU A 503 -35.61 11.46 2.86
CA LEU A 503 -35.48 11.39 4.32
C LEU A 503 -35.27 12.77 4.94
N ILE A 504 -34.42 13.61 4.36
CA ILE A 504 -34.18 14.98 4.84
C ILE A 504 -35.47 15.80 4.75
N LEU A 505 -36.18 15.74 3.62
CA LEU A 505 -37.46 16.44 3.46
C LEU A 505 -38.51 15.95 4.46
N TRP A 506 -38.60 14.64 4.67
CA TRP A 506 -39.50 14.07 5.66
C TRP A 506 -39.16 14.49 7.09
N LEU A 507 -37.88 14.54 7.46
CA LEU A 507 -37.43 15.03 8.77
C LEU A 507 -37.75 16.52 8.95
N VAL A 508 -37.47 17.35 7.95
CA VAL A 508 -37.79 18.79 8.00
C VAL A 508 -39.30 19.01 8.13
N TRP A 509 -40.11 18.24 7.42
CA TRP A 509 -41.57 18.31 7.52
C TRP A 509 -42.09 17.82 8.88
N SER A 510 -41.56 16.70 9.39
CA SER A 510 -42.00 16.10 10.66
C SER A 510 -41.61 16.94 11.89
N TYR A 511 -40.53 17.71 11.79
CA TYR A 511 -40.02 18.58 12.86
C TYR A 511 -40.13 20.07 12.49
N TRP A 512 -41.07 20.41 11.59
CA TRP A 512 -41.22 21.75 11.02
C TRP A 512 -41.34 22.84 12.08
N ASP A 513 -42.16 22.61 13.12
CA ASP A 513 -42.37 23.56 14.20
C ASP A 513 -41.09 23.81 15.03
N VAL A 514 -40.27 22.77 15.23
CA VAL A 514 -38.98 22.90 15.94
C VAL A 514 -37.98 23.68 15.08
N VAL A 515 -37.96 23.42 13.77
CA VAL A 515 -37.06 24.11 12.83
C VAL A 515 -37.42 25.59 12.74
N ILE A 516 -38.69 25.93 12.55
CA ILE A 516 -39.15 27.33 12.51
C ILE A 516 -38.91 28.02 13.85
N GLY A 517 -39.28 27.38 14.97
CA GLY A 517 -39.07 27.95 16.30
C GLY A 517 -37.61 28.26 16.58
N SER A 518 -36.69 27.40 16.13
CA SER A 518 -35.24 27.63 16.26
C SER A 518 -34.76 28.80 15.39
N ILE A 519 -35.25 28.91 14.15
CA ILE A 519 -34.91 30.02 13.25
C ILE A 519 -35.43 31.35 13.81
N GLN A 520 -36.68 31.38 14.26
CA GLN A 520 -37.29 32.55 14.90
C GLN A 520 -36.50 32.97 16.14
N PHE A 521 -36.17 32.03 17.02
CA PHE A 521 -35.36 32.33 18.22
C PHE A 521 -34.01 32.97 17.89
N VAL A 522 -33.30 32.48 16.86
CA VAL A 522 -32.01 33.04 16.43
C VAL A 522 -32.18 34.44 15.84
N LEU A 523 -33.22 34.65 15.01
CA LEU A 523 -33.52 35.95 14.42
C LEU A 523 -33.89 36.97 15.50
N ASP A 524 -34.79 36.61 16.42
CA ASP A 524 -35.22 37.45 17.52
C ASP A 524 -34.04 37.81 18.43
N SER A 525 -33.20 36.83 18.78
CA SER A 525 -31.99 37.06 19.57
C SER A 525 -30.99 37.98 18.88
N SER A 526 -30.86 37.88 17.55
CA SER A 526 -29.97 38.74 16.75
C SER A 526 -30.50 40.16 16.67
N VAL A 527 -31.81 40.34 16.44
CA VAL A 527 -32.48 41.65 16.41
C VAL A 527 -32.37 42.33 17.77
N ASP A 528 -32.59 41.60 18.86
CA ASP A 528 -32.43 42.12 20.22
C ASP A 528 -30.98 42.50 20.55
N GLY A 529 -30.00 41.72 20.09
CA GLY A 529 -28.58 42.05 20.20
C GLY A 529 -28.23 43.36 19.48
N VAL A 530 -28.74 43.55 18.26
CA VAL A 530 -28.57 44.78 17.49
C VAL A 530 -29.25 45.97 18.18
N ARG A 531 -30.51 45.82 18.63
CA ARG A 531 -31.24 46.87 19.38
C ARG A 531 -30.50 47.31 20.64
N LYS A 532 -29.98 46.36 21.43
CA LYS A 532 -29.18 46.66 22.64
C LYS A 532 -27.88 47.39 22.32
N THR A 533 -27.29 47.14 21.16
CA THR A 533 -26.06 47.81 20.70
C THR A 533 -26.35 49.26 20.29
N PHE A 534 -27.43 49.50 19.54
CA PHE A 534 -27.89 50.87 19.20
C PHE A 534 -28.33 51.69 20.43
N ALA A 535 -28.99 51.05 21.40
CA ALA A 535 -29.38 51.70 22.66
C ALA A 535 -28.19 52.06 23.58
N ARG A 536 -27.03 51.39 23.41
CA ARG A 536 -25.79 51.74 24.12
C ARG A 536 -24.98 52.83 23.40
N GLY A 537 -25.01 52.86 22.07
CA GLY A 537 -24.35 53.90 21.26
C GLY A 537 -25.00 55.28 21.31
N THR A 538 -26.25 55.37 21.77
CA THR A 538 -26.99 56.64 21.96
C THR A 538 -26.88 57.23 23.37
N ARG A 539 -26.12 56.58 24.26
CA ARG A 539 -25.81 57.05 25.63
C ARG A 539 -24.34 57.45 25.82
N ALA A 540 -23.58 57.63 24.74
CA ALA A 540 -22.20 58.10 24.75
C ALA A 540 -22.12 59.57 24.32
#